data_AF-A0A4Q3DV00-F1
#
_entry.id   AF-A0A4Q3DV00-F1
#
_cell.length_a   1.000
_cell.length_b   1.000
_cell.length_c   1.000
_cell.angle_alpha   90.00
_cell.angle_beta   90.00
_cell.angle_gamma   90.00
#
_symmetry.space_group_name_H-M   'P 1'
#
loop_
_entity.id
_entity.type
_entity.pdbx_description
1 polymer ?
#
loop_
_entity_poly.entity_id
_entity_poly.type
_entity_poly.pdbx_seq_one_letter_code
_entity_poly.pdbx_strand_id
1 'polypeptide(L)'
;MSDGDAARARAAFALFNKHLPVPDRLSRSAKAHPQGVALSWFKDHAVEPIAQMRNIASILEAYGTSTEMIWTERPGYIVYEGAFQIAAEPFADTPT
;
A
#
# COMPACT_ATOMS: atom_id res chain seq x y z
N MET A 1 -19.32 11.83 -5.01
CA MET A 1 -18.97 10.45 -5.42
C MET A 1 -20.22 9.76 -5.93
N SER A 2 -20.14 9.12 -7.10
CA SER A 2 -21.23 8.33 -7.67
C SER A 2 -21.43 7.02 -6.90
N ASP A 3 -22.63 6.46 -6.93
CA ASP A 3 -22.91 5.15 -6.30
C ASP A 3 -22.07 4.02 -6.92
N GLY A 4 -21.79 4.11 -8.23
CA GLY A 4 -20.94 3.17 -8.95
C GLY A 4 -19.49 3.20 -8.45
N ASP A 5 -18.92 4.38 -8.25
CA ASP A 5 -17.56 4.52 -7.72
C ASP A 5 -17.49 4.07 -6.26
N ALA A 6 -18.51 4.39 -5.47
CA ALA A 6 -18.59 3.92 -4.08
C ALA A 6 -18.66 2.38 -4.01
N ALA A 7 -19.38 1.73 -4.93
CA ALA A 7 -19.42 0.26 -5.04
C ALA A 7 -18.06 -0.33 -5.47
N ARG A 8 -17.40 0.26 -6.48
CA ARG A 8 -16.06 -0.14 -6.91
C ARG A 8 -15.02 -0.02 -5.80
N ALA A 9 -15.04 1.08 -5.03
CA ALA A 9 -14.14 1.26 -3.89
C ALA A 9 -14.37 0.20 -2.80
N ARG A 10 -15.63 -0.08 -2.46
CA ARG A 10 -15.97 -1.14 -1.50
C ARG A 10 -15.50 -2.53 -1.96
N ALA A 11 -15.64 -2.85 -3.23
CA ALA A 11 -15.16 -4.11 -3.80
C ALA A 11 -13.64 -4.23 -3.71
N ALA A 12 -12.90 -3.16 -4.02
CA ALA A 12 -11.45 -3.12 -3.87
C ALA A 12 -11.02 -3.34 -2.41
N PHE A 13 -11.66 -2.67 -1.44
CA PHE A 13 -11.37 -2.87 -0.02
C PHE A 13 -11.70 -4.29 0.46
N ALA A 14 -12.80 -4.89 -0.02
CA ALA A 14 -13.12 -6.27 0.31
C ALA A 14 -12.05 -7.25 -0.20
N LEU A 15 -11.49 -6.98 -1.39
CA LEU A 15 -10.38 -7.77 -1.93
C LEU A 15 -9.12 -7.61 -1.06
N PHE A 16 -8.77 -6.38 -0.69
CA PHE A 16 -7.63 -6.13 0.20
C PHE A 16 -7.78 -6.85 1.54
N ASN A 17 -8.93 -6.75 2.19
CA ASN A 17 -9.17 -7.43 3.47
C ASN A 17 -9.08 -8.95 3.37
N LYS A 18 -9.32 -9.51 2.18
CA LYS A 18 -9.20 -10.95 1.92
C LYS A 18 -7.76 -11.40 1.63
N HIS A 19 -6.96 -10.57 0.96
CA HIS A 19 -5.68 -10.98 0.38
C HIS A 19 -4.45 -10.29 1.00
N LEU A 20 -4.62 -9.21 1.75
CA LEU A 20 -3.55 -8.44 2.38
C LEU A 20 -3.68 -8.54 3.90
N PRO A 21 -2.98 -9.50 4.53
CA PRO A 21 -2.93 -9.56 5.99
C PRO A 21 -2.34 -8.27 6.54
N VAL A 22 -2.90 -7.79 7.64
CA VAL A 22 -2.40 -6.61 8.36
C VAL A 22 -0.99 -6.91 8.86
N PRO A 23 0.02 -6.07 8.56
CA PRO A 23 1.36 -6.23 9.09
C PRO A 23 1.36 -6.27 10.62
N ASP A 24 1.99 -7.29 11.19
CA ASP A 24 2.17 -7.41 12.65
C ASP A 24 3.18 -6.39 13.19
N ARG A 25 4.00 -5.80 12.31
CA ARG A 25 5.05 -4.85 12.64
C ARG A 25 5.25 -3.80 11.55
N LEU A 26 5.30 -2.53 11.96
CA LEU A 26 5.53 -1.36 11.08
C LEU A 26 6.73 -0.48 11.50
N SER A 27 7.61 -1.02 12.36
CA SER A 27 8.91 -0.41 12.68
C SER A 27 9.91 -1.48 13.12
N ARG A 28 11.21 -1.22 12.97
CA ARG A 28 12.30 -1.99 13.58
C ARG A 28 12.43 -1.74 15.08
N SER A 29 11.99 -0.57 15.55
CA SER A 29 12.08 -0.17 16.95
C SER A 29 10.89 -0.71 17.75
N ALA A 30 11.17 -1.30 18.92
CA ALA A 30 10.15 -1.74 19.88
C ALA A 30 9.65 -0.63 20.82
N LYS A 31 10.12 0.62 20.65
CA LYS A 31 9.68 1.77 21.45
C LYS A 31 8.22 2.12 21.13
N ALA A 32 7.51 2.68 22.12
CA ALA A 32 6.11 3.12 21.97
C ALA A 32 5.88 4.16 20.86
N HIS A 33 6.90 4.99 20.54
CA HIS A 33 6.85 6.01 19.49
C HIS A 33 8.10 5.93 18.62
N PRO A 34 8.16 4.98 17.67
CA PRO A 34 9.28 4.86 16.76
C PRO A 34 9.33 6.07 15.81
N GLN A 35 10.53 6.57 15.53
CA GLN A 35 10.76 7.72 14.64
C GLN A 35 10.70 7.36 13.15
N GLY A 36 10.74 6.06 12.81
CA GLY A 36 10.59 5.54 11.46
C GLY A 36 9.30 4.75 11.32
N VAL A 37 8.46 5.12 10.35
CA VAL A 37 7.26 4.39 9.99
C VAL A 37 7.54 3.63 8.71
N ALA A 38 7.33 2.31 8.74
CA ALA A 38 7.47 1.49 7.54
C ALA A 38 6.38 1.84 6.52
N LEU A 39 6.79 1.95 5.25
CA LEU A 39 5.88 2.10 4.12
C LEU A 39 5.46 0.72 3.62
N SER A 40 4.20 0.61 3.24
CA SER A 40 3.63 -0.61 2.68
C SER A 40 3.78 -0.61 1.16
N TRP A 41 4.43 -1.65 0.63
CA TRP A 41 4.69 -1.82 -0.79
C TRP A 41 4.04 -3.11 -1.30
N PHE A 42 3.48 -3.06 -2.51
CA PHE A 42 3.12 -4.28 -3.22
C PHE A 42 4.35 -4.94 -3.81
N LYS A 43 4.38 -6.28 -3.78
CA LYS A 43 5.33 -7.05 -4.59
C LYS A 43 4.94 -6.95 -6.07
N ASP A 44 5.90 -7.03 -6.97
CA ASP A 44 5.68 -6.92 -8.42
C ASP A 44 4.69 -7.96 -8.96
N HIS A 45 4.68 -9.17 -8.38
CA HIS A 45 3.74 -10.23 -8.73
C HIS A 45 2.34 -10.07 -8.13
N ALA A 46 2.08 -9.03 -7.31
CA ALA A 46 0.77 -8.77 -6.70
C ALA A 46 -0.23 -8.14 -7.70
N VAL A 47 -0.40 -8.78 -8.86
CA VAL A 47 -1.15 -8.24 -10.01
C VAL A 47 -2.57 -7.82 -9.64
N GLU A 48 -3.30 -8.66 -8.91
CA GLU A 48 -4.69 -8.38 -8.54
C GLU A 48 -4.81 -7.25 -7.50
N PRO A 49 -4.08 -7.25 -6.37
CA PRO A 49 -4.05 -6.09 -5.48
C PRO A 49 -3.63 -4.78 -6.17
N ILE A 50 -2.62 -4.81 -7.04
CA ILE A 50 -2.18 -3.62 -7.79
C ILE A 50 -3.29 -3.11 -8.71
N ALA A 51 -4.00 -3.99 -9.41
CA ALA A 51 -5.13 -3.61 -10.25
C ALA A 51 -6.25 -2.94 -9.44
N GLN A 52 -6.55 -3.44 -8.24
CA GLN A 52 -7.52 -2.79 -7.35
C GLN A 52 -7.04 -1.43 -6.84
N MET A 53 -5.75 -1.28 -6.54
CA MET A 53 -5.21 0.03 -6.15
C MET A 53 -5.33 1.04 -7.30
N ARG A 54 -5.07 0.62 -8.55
CA ARG A 54 -5.30 1.47 -9.74
C ARG A 54 -6.77 1.86 -9.90
N ASN A 55 -7.72 0.98 -9.57
CA ASN A 55 -9.13 1.33 -9.54
C ASN A 55 -9.41 2.43 -8.51
N ILE A 56 -8.87 2.33 -7.30
CA ILE A 56 -8.99 3.37 -6.27
C ILE A 56 -8.36 4.69 -6.75
N ALA A 57 -7.16 4.63 -7.34
CA ALA A 57 -6.47 5.79 -7.89
C ALA A 57 -7.35 6.53 -8.92
N SER A 58 -7.95 5.79 -9.87
CA SER A 58 -8.85 6.36 -10.87
C SER A 58 -10.09 7.05 -10.26
N ILE A 59 -10.59 6.52 -9.14
CA ILE A 59 -11.70 7.12 -8.40
C ILE A 59 -11.23 8.43 -7.76
N LEU A 60 -10.10 8.42 -7.07
CA LEU A 60 -9.52 9.61 -6.43
C LEU A 60 -9.30 10.74 -7.45
N GLU A 61 -8.74 10.41 -8.61
CA GLU A 61 -8.48 11.35 -9.70
C GLU A 61 -9.78 11.95 -10.27
N ALA A 62 -10.82 11.12 -10.44
CA ALA A 62 -12.13 11.59 -10.90
C ALA A 62 -12.78 12.61 -9.93
N TYR A 63 -12.38 12.61 -8.66
CA TYR A 63 -12.82 13.58 -7.64
C TYR A 63 -11.77 14.64 -7.30
N GLY A 64 -10.78 14.85 -8.17
CA GLY A 64 -9.82 15.94 -8.06
C GLY A 64 -8.63 15.67 -7.14
N THR A 65 -8.40 14.42 -6.73
CA THR A 65 -7.22 14.01 -5.97
C THR A 65 -6.23 13.34 -6.91
N SER A 66 -5.12 14.04 -7.21
CA SER A 66 -4.05 13.48 -8.05
C SER A 66 -3.37 12.30 -7.37
N THR A 67 -3.04 11.26 -8.13
CA THR A 67 -2.29 10.11 -7.64
C THR A 67 -1.08 9.81 -8.53
N GLU A 68 -0.05 9.21 -7.95
CA GLU A 68 1.15 8.77 -8.67
C GLU A 68 1.49 7.34 -8.28
N MET A 69 1.90 6.53 -9.26
CA MET A 69 2.44 5.19 -9.01
C MET A 69 3.96 5.26 -8.93
N ILE A 70 4.50 4.98 -7.74
CA ILE A 70 5.94 4.86 -7.52
C ILE A 70 6.36 3.39 -7.43
N TRP A 71 7.58 3.10 -7.86
CA TRP A 71 8.21 1.78 -7.76
C TRP A 71 9.63 1.90 -7.24
N THR A 72 10.15 0.83 -6.64
CA THR A 72 11.54 0.75 -6.21
C THR A 72 11.98 -0.69 -6.04
N GLU A 73 13.23 -0.99 -6.36
CA GLU A 73 13.91 -2.23 -5.98
C GLU A 73 14.56 -2.12 -4.59
N ARG A 74 14.58 -0.92 -4.02
CA ARG A 74 15.20 -0.58 -2.73
C ARG A 74 14.16 0.07 -1.78
N PRO A 75 13.18 -0.72 -1.31
CA PRO A 75 12.09 -0.23 -0.45
C PRO A 75 12.55 0.11 0.99
N GLY A 76 13.78 -0.28 1.36
CA GLY A 76 14.36 -0.04 2.67
C GLY A 76 14.58 -1.32 3.48
N TYR A 77 14.60 -1.21 4.81
CA TYR A 77 14.68 -2.36 5.71
C TYR A 77 13.30 -3.02 5.86
N ILE A 78 13.14 -4.22 5.32
CA ILE A 78 11.90 -5.00 5.45
C ILE A 78 11.66 -5.35 6.94
N VAL A 79 10.50 -4.97 7.46
CA VAL A 79 10.04 -5.27 8.83
C VAL A 79 8.87 -6.23 8.88
N TYR A 80 8.19 -6.41 7.75
CA TYR A 80 7.12 -7.38 7.54
C TYR A 80 7.13 -7.84 6.09
N GLU A 81 6.89 -9.12 5.87
CA GLU A 81 6.81 -9.72 4.54
C GLU A 81 5.64 -10.70 4.47
N GLY A 82 4.70 -10.41 3.57
CA GLY A 82 3.58 -11.27 3.22
C GLY A 82 3.68 -11.78 1.78
N ALA A 83 2.63 -12.48 1.34
CA ALA A 83 2.56 -13.05 0.00
C ALA A 83 2.56 -11.98 -1.11
N PHE A 84 1.87 -10.86 -0.88
CA PHE A 84 1.65 -9.81 -1.89
C PHE A 84 2.16 -8.43 -1.48
N GLN A 85 2.59 -8.27 -0.22
CA GLN A 85 2.99 -6.99 0.35
C GLN A 85 4.22 -7.16 1.22
N ILE A 86 5.04 -6.12 1.28
CA ILE A 86 6.06 -5.92 2.31
C ILE A 86 5.78 -4.62 3.06
N ALA A 87 6.25 -4.51 4.29
CA ALA A 87 6.42 -3.21 4.94
C ALA A 87 7.92 -2.98 5.17
N ALA A 88 8.42 -1.82 4.78
CA ALA A 88 9.83 -1.49 4.90
C ALA A 88 10.05 -0.09 5.45
N GLU A 89 10.98 0.05 6.40
CA GLU A 89 11.47 1.36 6.82
C GLU A 89 12.36 1.94 5.71
N PRO A 90 12.01 3.10 5.14
CA PRO A 90 12.68 3.62 3.95
C PRO A 90 14.16 3.93 4.21
N PHE A 91 14.99 3.73 3.18
CA PHE A 91 16.33 4.33 3.13
C PHE A 91 16.22 5.82 2.79
N ALA A 92 17.34 6.55 2.91
CA ALA A 92 17.39 7.96 2.57
C ALA A 92 17.06 8.25 1.09
N ASP A 93 17.26 7.26 0.22
CA ASP A 93 17.00 7.32 -1.23
C ASP A 93 15.75 6.54 -1.66
N THR A 94 14.95 6.01 -0.72
CA THR A 94 13.66 5.38 -1.05
C THR A 94 12.66 6.46 -1.46
N PRO A 95 11.97 6.35 -2.62
CA PRO A 95 10.97 7.34 -3.03
C PRO A 95 9.78 7.35 -2.07
N THR A 96 9.30 8.55 -1.73
CA THR A 96 8.18 8.80 -0.80
C THR A 96 7.28 9.92 -1.30
#